data_AF-J9UMZ9-F1
#
_entry.id   AF-J9UMZ9-F1
#
_cell.length_a   1.000
_cell.length_b   1.000
_cell.length_c   1.000
_cell.angle_alpha   90.00
_cell.angle_beta   90.00
_cell.angle_gamma   90.00
#
_symmetry.space_group_name_H-M   'P 1'
#
loop_
_entity.id
_entity.type
_entity.pdbx_description
1 polymer ?
#
loop_
_entity_poly.entity_id
_entity_poly.type
_entity_poly.pdbx_seq_one_letter_code
_entity_poly.pdbx_strand_id
1 'polypeptide(L)'
;MTHTNDNYILNETNNLFTYKTFANFSGNLLSHVGDLNIVKDEWYSIQKVDNAPWLLVFRGSAKPFYSQFNFLMLSLFLCIVLLIILECLLVAKIVIPLSNNLYRAIDIMKLMKEGKFDNKFNKKDLARKDVAGVLSNSINDMQKLMYEILSKLKTNISLINASSEEISGGIDDLSNRSSSQAAAVEEMTSSIENLFTAISNTSKSSFEAKNMSSKVTESTQHGVDAVNEISHNMMEISESSKEISNITKLIQSIAFQTNILALNAAVEAARAGEQGRGFAVVASEIRALAQNVNEAAGNITNIIEKTVAKIEIGDESVKSSLAILLEIEKSAKEVSDILVNIYEAASEEEDSVRQINVAMNELNEITQENSELANKSSILGKEIVDGANNLSSELEYFKVNTDD
;
A
#
# COMPACT_ATOMS: atom_id res chain seq x y z
N MET A 1 -70.78 72.01 -94.09
CA MET A 1 -72.07 71.35 -93.79
C MET A 1 -72.79 72.20 -92.77
N THR A 2 -73.89 72.82 -93.20
CA THR A 2 -74.71 73.79 -92.48
C THR A 2 -75.46 73.12 -91.33
N HIS A 3 -75.21 73.56 -90.11
CA HIS A 3 -75.96 73.15 -88.92
C HIS A 3 -77.38 73.72 -89.02
N THR A 4 -78.42 72.91 -88.81
CA THR A 4 -79.85 73.27 -89.00
C THR A 4 -80.42 74.21 -87.93
N ASN A 5 -79.57 74.83 -87.12
CA ASN A 5 -79.96 75.70 -86.01
C ASN A 5 -79.21 77.02 -86.18
N ASP A 6 -79.91 78.11 -86.53
CA ASP A 6 -79.33 79.43 -86.83
C ASP A 6 -78.48 80.00 -85.69
N ASN A 7 -78.68 79.52 -84.47
CA ASN A 7 -77.85 79.86 -83.31
C ASN A 7 -76.43 79.28 -83.36
N TYR A 8 -76.09 78.41 -84.32
CA TYR A 8 -74.75 77.81 -84.48
C TYR A 8 -73.96 78.39 -85.66
N ILE A 9 -74.53 79.35 -86.38
CA ILE A 9 -73.83 80.16 -87.38
C ILE A 9 -73.25 81.37 -86.66
N LEU A 10 -71.94 81.61 -86.83
CA LEU A 10 -71.27 82.73 -86.18
C LEU A 10 -71.89 84.06 -86.64
N ASN A 11 -72.39 84.86 -85.71
CA ASN A 11 -73.00 86.18 -85.95
C ASN A 11 -72.42 87.22 -84.97
N GLU A 12 -72.85 88.48 -85.04
CA GLU A 12 -72.29 89.54 -84.17
C GLU A 12 -72.44 89.28 -82.67
N THR A 13 -73.47 88.54 -82.26
CA THR A 13 -73.74 88.21 -80.84
C THR A 13 -73.23 86.83 -80.40
N ASN A 14 -72.88 85.95 -81.34
CA ASN A 14 -72.37 84.60 -81.09
C ASN A 14 -71.18 84.31 -82.01
N ASN A 15 -70.00 84.77 -81.59
CA ASN A 15 -68.74 84.57 -82.29
C ASN A 15 -67.81 83.58 -81.54
N LEU A 16 -66.67 83.23 -82.12
CA LEU A 16 -65.73 82.29 -81.48
C LEU A 16 -65.25 82.81 -80.11
N PHE A 17 -65.09 84.14 -79.97
CA PHE A 17 -64.59 84.81 -78.78
C PHE A 17 -65.64 84.93 -77.66
N THR A 18 -66.92 84.64 -77.91
CA THR A 18 -67.93 84.51 -76.86
C THR A 18 -67.72 83.28 -75.97
N TYR A 19 -66.97 82.28 -76.43
CA TYR A 19 -66.56 81.15 -75.60
C TYR A 19 -65.41 81.56 -74.68
N LYS A 20 -65.54 81.30 -73.37
CA LYS A 20 -64.51 81.62 -72.36
C LYS A 20 -63.12 81.10 -72.71
N THR A 21 -63.06 79.95 -73.38
CA THR A 21 -61.82 79.32 -73.84
C THR A 21 -61.08 80.17 -74.89
N PHE A 22 -61.81 80.94 -75.69
CA PHE A 22 -61.27 81.77 -76.76
C PHE A 22 -61.41 83.29 -76.53
N ALA A 23 -62.05 83.73 -75.43
CA ALA A 23 -62.30 85.15 -75.16
C ALA A 23 -61.06 86.04 -75.20
N ASN A 24 -59.90 85.52 -74.78
CA ASN A 24 -58.62 86.25 -74.76
C ASN A 24 -57.84 86.19 -76.08
N PHE A 25 -58.38 85.52 -77.11
CA PHE A 25 -57.70 85.32 -78.40
C PHE A 25 -58.08 86.39 -79.43
N SER A 26 -58.92 87.37 -79.07
CA SER A 26 -59.35 88.43 -79.99
C SER A 26 -58.12 89.22 -80.48
N GLY A 27 -57.73 88.99 -81.75
CA GLY A 27 -56.57 89.64 -82.36
C GLY A 27 -55.30 88.78 -82.48
N ASN A 28 -55.24 87.58 -81.90
CA ASN A 28 -54.04 86.72 -81.96
C ASN A 28 -54.33 85.22 -82.17
N LEU A 29 -55.37 84.91 -82.95
CA LEU A 29 -55.77 83.53 -83.22
C LEU A 29 -54.73 82.75 -84.05
N LEU A 30 -53.98 83.45 -84.91
CA LEU A 30 -52.95 82.87 -85.78
C LEU A 30 -51.72 82.34 -85.02
N SER A 31 -51.39 82.90 -83.85
CA SER A 31 -50.26 82.41 -83.05
C SER A 31 -50.55 81.12 -82.29
N HIS A 32 -51.81 80.67 -82.30
CA HIS A 32 -52.28 79.48 -81.60
C HIS A 32 -52.75 78.39 -82.58
N VAL A 33 -52.36 78.53 -83.85
CA VAL A 33 -52.51 77.50 -84.88
C VAL A 33 -51.47 76.42 -84.62
N GLY A 34 -51.92 75.17 -84.48
CA GLY A 34 -51.06 74.04 -84.14
C GLY A 34 -51.71 73.08 -83.14
N ASP A 35 -50.89 72.58 -82.23
CA ASP A 35 -51.17 71.43 -81.37
C ASP A 35 -52.47 71.54 -80.53
N LEU A 36 -52.94 70.37 -80.09
CA LEU A 36 -54.09 70.25 -79.20
C LEU A 36 -53.79 70.90 -77.84
N ASN A 37 -54.55 71.94 -77.50
CA ASN A 37 -54.43 72.67 -76.25
C ASN A 37 -55.57 72.29 -75.31
N ILE A 38 -55.25 71.96 -74.06
CA ILE A 38 -56.25 71.67 -73.02
C ILE A 38 -56.33 72.89 -72.09
N VAL A 39 -57.52 73.49 -72.01
CA VAL A 39 -57.79 74.63 -71.13
C VAL A 39 -59.00 74.29 -70.26
N LYS A 40 -58.74 74.03 -68.98
CA LYS A 40 -59.74 73.55 -68.01
C LYS A 40 -60.42 72.26 -68.52
N ASP A 41 -61.74 72.24 -68.61
CA ASP A 41 -62.53 71.04 -68.97
C ASP A 41 -62.72 70.87 -70.48
N GLU A 42 -62.11 71.73 -71.30
CA GLU A 42 -62.22 71.72 -72.76
C GLU A 42 -60.84 71.57 -73.38
N TRP A 43 -60.77 70.83 -74.46
CA TRP A 43 -59.64 70.88 -75.38
C TRP A 43 -60.07 71.62 -76.63
N TYR A 44 -59.11 72.31 -77.25
CA TYR A 44 -59.29 72.85 -78.59
C TYR A 44 -58.06 72.62 -79.46
N SER A 45 -58.27 72.63 -80.77
CA SER A 45 -57.20 72.66 -81.74
C SER A 45 -57.62 73.58 -82.89
N ILE A 46 -56.72 74.47 -83.28
CA ILE A 46 -56.92 75.40 -84.38
C ILE A 46 -56.02 74.95 -85.53
N GLN A 47 -56.65 74.53 -86.61
CA GLN A 47 -55.99 74.03 -87.81
C GLN A 47 -56.25 75.00 -88.96
N LYS A 48 -55.22 75.32 -89.74
CA LYS A 48 -55.36 76.11 -90.96
C LYS A 48 -55.79 75.20 -92.10
N VAL A 49 -56.75 75.64 -92.90
CA VAL A 49 -57.14 74.92 -94.13
C VAL A 49 -56.20 75.34 -95.25
N ASP A 50 -55.47 74.39 -95.82
CA ASP A 50 -54.58 74.68 -96.94
C ASP A 50 -55.37 75.21 -98.15
N ASN A 51 -54.85 76.26 -98.78
CA ASN A 51 -55.43 76.97 -99.93
C ASN A 51 -56.83 77.58 -99.73
N ALA A 52 -57.27 77.80 -98.49
CA ALA A 52 -58.47 78.59 -98.16
C ALA A 52 -58.18 79.62 -97.06
N PRO A 53 -58.85 80.79 -97.04
CA PRO A 53 -58.72 81.78 -95.97
C PRO A 53 -59.45 81.35 -94.67
N TRP A 54 -59.65 80.05 -94.46
CA TRP A 54 -60.47 79.51 -93.37
C TRP A 54 -59.61 78.85 -92.29
N LEU A 55 -60.02 79.03 -91.03
CA LEU A 55 -59.47 78.34 -89.86
C LEU A 55 -60.51 77.36 -89.34
N LEU A 56 -60.13 76.10 -89.17
CA LEU A 56 -60.94 75.09 -88.50
C LEU A 56 -60.60 75.10 -87.01
N VAL A 57 -61.62 75.36 -86.19
CA VAL A 57 -61.49 75.29 -84.73
C VAL A 57 -62.26 74.07 -84.25
N PHE A 58 -61.53 73.07 -83.79
CA PHE A 58 -62.08 71.91 -83.10
C PHE A 58 -62.11 72.21 -81.61
N ARG A 59 -63.21 71.82 -80.95
CA ARG A 59 -63.31 71.83 -79.50
C ARG A 59 -64.02 70.57 -79.01
N GLY A 60 -63.64 70.09 -77.84
CA GLY A 60 -64.32 68.97 -77.19
C GLY A 60 -64.08 68.97 -75.68
N SER A 61 -64.74 68.07 -74.97
CA SER A 61 -64.54 67.96 -73.53
C SER A 61 -63.28 67.19 -73.19
N ALA A 62 -62.44 67.73 -72.31
CA ALA A 62 -61.27 67.06 -71.74
C ALA A 62 -61.61 66.15 -70.54
N LYS A 63 -62.89 66.08 -70.12
CA LYS A 63 -63.35 65.25 -69.00
C LYS A 63 -62.96 63.76 -69.11
N PRO A 64 -63.05 63.09 -70.27
CA PRO A 64 -62.62 61.69 -70.40
C PRO A 64 -61.12 61.51 -70.12
N PHE A 65 -60.29 62.45 -70.57
CA PHE A 65 -58.84 62.45 -70.34
C PHE A 65 -58.52 62.58 -68.85
N TYR A 66 -59.12 63.55 -68.14
CA TYR A 66 -58.91 63.72 -66.70
C TYR A 66 -59.43 62.53 -65.87
N SER A 67 -60.52 61.90 -66.28
CA SER A 67 -61.03 60.70 -65.60
C SER A 67 -60.06 59.52 -65.72
N GLN A 68 -59.49 59.28 -66.91
CA GLN A 68 -58.49 58.23 -67.13
C GLN A 68 -57.16 58.57 -66.42
N PHE A 69 -56.73 59.82 -66.47
CA PHE A 69 -55.55 60.29 -65.76
C PHE A 69 -55.68 60.12 -64.24
N ASN A 70 -56.82 60.53 -63.65
CA ASN A 70 -57.07 60.38 -62.21
C ASN A 70 -57.15 58.91 -61.80
N PHE A 71 -57.77 58.05 -62.60
CA PHE A 71 -57.79 56.60 -62.35
C PHE A 71 -56.37 56.01 -62.34
N LEU A 72 -55.55 56.39 -63.32
CA LEU A 72 -54.16 55.94 -63.42
C LEU A 72 -53.32 56.45 -62.25
N MET A 73 -53.44 57.73 -61.89
CA MET A 73 -52.76 58.32 -60.73
C MET A 73 -53.20 57.69 -59.40
N LEU A 74 -54.49 57.39 -59.23
CA LEU A 74 -55.00 56.70 -58.04
C LEU A 74 -54.45 55.27 -57.97
N SER A 75 -54.46 54.54 -59.08
CA SER A 75 -53.90 53.18 -59.14
C SER A 75 -52.40 53.15 -58.79
N LEU A 76 -51.65 54.14 -59.26
CA LEU A 76 -50.22 54.30 -58.99
C LEU A 76 -49.96 54.64 -57.51
N PHE A 77 -50.73 55.56 -56.94
CA PHE A 77 -50.67 55.87 -55.52
C PHE A 77 -50.99 54.66 -54.64
N LEU A 78 -52.03 53.90 -54.98
CA LEU A 78 -52.43 52.70 -54.24
C LEU A 78 -51.36 51.60 -54.32
N CYS A 79 -50.71 51.45 -55.47
CA CYS A 79 -49.58 50.55 -55.66
C CYS A 79 -48.39 50.94 -54.76
N ILE A 80 -48.04 52.23 -54.69
CA ILE A 80 -46.96 52.73 -53.81
C ILE A 80 -47.29 52.46 -52.34
N VAL A 81 -48.50 52.77 -51.90
CA VAL A 81 -48.94 52.52 -50.51
C VAL A 81 -48.84 51.03 -50.18
N LEU A 82 -49.26 50.16 -51.10
CA LEU A 82 -49.21 48.71 -50.92
C LEU A 82 -47.77 48.20 -50.82
N LEU A 83 -46.84 48.73 -51.62
CA LEU A 83 -45.41 48.41 -51.53
C LEU A 83 -44.80 48.86 -50.19
N ILE A 84 -45.13 50.06 -49.70
CA ILE A 84 -44.66 50.53 -48.39
C ILE A 84 -45.18 49.65 -47.26
N ILE A 85 -46.46 49.25 -47.30
CA ILE A 85 -47.04 48.35 -46.30
C ILE A 85 -46.35 46.99 -46.34
N LEU A 86 -46.09 46.45 -47.54
CA LEU A 86 -45.39 45.17 -47.72
C LEU A 86 -43.96 45.24 -47.16
N GLU A 87 -43.23 46.31 -47.45
CA GLU A 87 -41.88 46.56 -46.91
C GLU A 87 -41.90 46.62 -45.38
N CYS A 88 -42.83 47.39 -44.81
CA CYS A 88 -42.98 47.53 -43.36
C CYS A 88 -43.32 46.19 -42.69
N LEU A 89 -44.17 45.38 -43.33
CA LEU A 89 -44.50 44.03 -42.87
C LEU A 89 -43.30 43.08 -42.92
N LEU A 90 -42.50 43.10 -44.00
CA LEU A 90 -41.29 42.28 -44.11
C LEU A 90 -40.27 42.69 -43.03
N VAL A 91 -40.06 43.98 -42.80
CA VAL A 91 -39.15 44.47 -41.77
C VAL A 91 -39.63 44.06 -40.37
N ALA A 92 -40.90 44.26 -40.06
CA ALA A 92 -41.46 43.98 -38.74
C ALA A 92 -41.55 42.48 -38.42
N LYS A 93 -41.90 41.64 -39.41
CA LYS A 93 -42.11 40.20 -39.20
C LYS A 93 -40.86 39.35 -39.43
N ILE A 94 -39.91 39.80 -40.26
CA ILE A 94 -38.73 39.02 -40.62
C ILE A 94 -37.46 39.68 -40.07
N VAL A 95 -37.18 40.93 -40.47
CA VAL A 95 -35.87 41.56 -40.21
C VAL A 95 -35.64 41.83 -38.72
N ILE A 96 -36.59 42.47 -38.02
CA ILE A 96 -36.43 42.80 -36.60
C ILE A 96 -36.32 41.53 -35.72
N PRO A 97 -37.20 40.52 -35.84
CA PRO A 97 -37.09 39.30 -35.05
C PRO A 97 -35.83 38.48 -35.35
N LEU A 98 -35.36 38.48 -36.60
CA LEU A 98 -34.12 37.83 -36.99
C LEU A 98 -32.91 38.53 -36.37
N SER A 99 -32.82 39.85 -36.54
CA SER A 99 -31.72 40.68 -36.01
C SER A 99 -31.62 40.57 -34.50
N ASN A 100 -32.74 40.67 -33.77
CA ASN A 100 -32.76 40.54 -32.32
C ASN A 100 -32.31 39.15 -31.83
N ASN A 101 -32.68 38.08 -32.53
CA ASN A 101 -32.25 36.72 -32.19
C ASN A 101 -30.75 36.54 -32.43
N LEU A 102 -30.22 37.04 -33.55
CA LEU A 102 -28.79 37.02 -33.84
C LEU A 102 -27.98 37.81 -32.81
N TYR A 103 -28.44 39.00 -32.40
CA TYR A 103 -27.78 39.77 -31.35
C TYR A 103 -27.74 39.03 -30.02
N ARG A 104 -28.82 38.35 -29.62
CA ARG A 104 -28.84 37.51 -28.41
C ARG A 104 -27.88 36.33 -28.51
N ALA A 105 -27.86 35.65 -29.64
CA ALA A 105 -26.91 34.56 -29.88
C ALA A 105 -25.46 35.06 -29.77
N ILE A 106 -25.16 36.23 -30.35
CA ILE A 106 -23.86 36.90 -30.24
C ILE A 106 -23.53 37.25 -28.80
N ASP A 107 -24.47 37.80 -28.03
CA ASP A 107 -24.23 38.18 -26.64
C ASP A 107 -23.99 36.96 -25.76
N ILE A 108 -24.69 35.85 -25.98
CA ILE A 108 -24.40 34.59 -25.29
C ILE A 108 -23.01 34.07 -25.67
N MET A 109 -22.62 34.13 -26.95
CA MET A 109 -21.26 33.77 -27.36
C MET A 109 -20.19 34.67 -26.74
N LYS A 110 -20.47 35.97 -26.54
CA LYS A 110 -19.56 36.86 -25.80
C LYS A 110 -19.44 36.44 -24.34
N LEU A 111 -20.54 36.06 -23.70
CA LEU A 111 -20.51 35.54 -22.32
C LEU A 111 -19.72 34.22 -22.23
N MET A 112 -19.88 33.32 -23.21
CA MET A 112 -19.07 32.09 -23.30
C MET A 112 -17.59 32.40 -23.50
N LYS A 113 -17.25 33.41 -24.31
CA LYS A 113 -15.87 33.90 -24.46
C LYS A 113 -15.30 34.39 -23.13
N GLU A 114 -16.12 35.01 -22.27
CA GLU A 114 -15.75 35.42 -20.91
C GLU A 114 -15.75 34.28 -19.88
N GLY A 115 -15.89 33.03 -20.31
CA GLY A 115 -15.89 31.86 -19.43
C GLY A 115 -17.23 31.57 -18.75
N LYS A 116 -18.33 32.24 -19.12
CA LYS A 116 -19.67 32.05 -18.49
C LYS A 116 -20.55 31.11 -19.31
N PHE A 117 -20.64 29.86 -18.87
CA PHE A 117 -21.39 28.79 -19.54
C PHE A 117 -22.74 28.44 -18.88
N ASP A 118 -23.14 29.18 -17.85
CA ASP A 118 -24.36 28.99 -17.04
C ASP A 118 -25.60 29.77 -17.55
N ASN A 119 -25.45 30.52 -18.64
CA ASN A 119 -26.52 31.39 -19.16
C ASN A 119 -27.67 30.58 -19.76
N LYS A 120 -28.91 31.05 -19.57
CA LYS A 120 -30.11 30.39 -20.09
C LYS A 120 -30.63 31.06 -21.35
N PHE A 121 -30.76 30.31 -22.44
CA PHE A 121 -31.47 30.75 -23.64
C PHE A 121 -32.97 30.97 -23.33
N ASN A 122 -33.55 31.99 -23.96
CA ASN A 122 -35.00 32.22 -23.87
C ASN A 122 -35.74 31.10 -24.62
N LYS A 123 -36.75 30.50 -23.97
CA LYS A 123 -37.61 29.46 -24.58
C LYS A 123 -38.20 29.87 -25.94
N LYS A 124 -38.48 31.17 -26.12
CA LYS A 124 -39.01 31.70 -27.40
C LYS A 124 -37.99 31.61 -28.53
N ASP A 125 -36.70 31.78 -28.23
CA ASP A 125 -35.62 31.73 -29.22
C ASP A 125 -35.32 30.27 -29.62
N LEU A 126 -35.40 29.33 -28.67
CA LEU A 126 -35.22 27.90 -28.92
C LEU A 126 -36.41 27.25 -29.66
N ALA A 127 -37.62 27.78 -29.49
CA ALA A 127 -38.83 27.23 -30.12
C ALA A 127 -39.00 27.63 -31.61
N ARG A 128 -38.12 28.48 -32.14
CA ARG A 128 -38.17 28.88 -33.56
C ARG A 128 -37.77 27.72 -34.47
N LYS A 129 -38.44 27.61 -35.61
CA LYS A 129 -38.17 26.58 -36.63
C LYS A 129 -37.37 27.08 -37.84
N ASP A 130 -36.92 28.33 -37.79
CA ASP A 130 -36.08 28.93 -38.83
C ASP A 130 -34.59 28.73 -38.52
N VAL A 131 -33.72 29.18 -39.44
CA VAL A 131 -32.26 29.05 -39.31
C VAL A 131 -31.75 29.73 -38.02
N ALA A 132 -32.41 30.79 -37.56
CA ALA A 132 -32.05 31.49 -36.32
C ALA A 132 -32.36 30.64 -35.08
N GLY A 133 -33.48 29.92 -35.08
CA GLY A 133 -33.80 28.90 -34.08
C GLY A 133 -32.81 27.74 -34.07
N VAL A 134 -32.42 27.24 -35.25
CA VAL A 134 -31.39 26.19 -35.36
C VAL A 134 -30.06 26.67 -34.76
N LEU A 135 -29.61 27.87 -35.11
CA LEU A 135 -28.39 28.47 -34.54
C LEU A 135 -28.49 28.61 -33.01
N SER A 136 -29.61 29.11 -32.50
CA SER A 136 -29.84 29.26 -31.05
C SER A 136 -29.77 27.91 -30.33
N ASN A 137 -30.37 26.86 -30.89
CA ASN A 137 -30.29 25.50 -30.32
C ASN A 137 -28.86 24.96 -30.37
N SER A 138 -28.15 25.09 -31.49
CA SER A 138 -26.76 24.62 -31.60
C SER A 138 -25.81 25.30 -30.60
N ILE A 139 -25.95 26.61 -30.37
CA ILE A 139 -25.14 27.33 -29.36
C ILE A 139 -25.54 26.89 -27.95
N ASN A 140 -26.84 26.73 -27.67
CA ASN A 140 -27.32 26.23 -26.38
C ASN A 140 -26.79 24.83 -26.06
N ASP A 141 -26.78 23.92 -27.04
CA ASP A 141 -26.29 22.56 -26.86
C ASP A 141 -24.76 22.54 -26.64
N MET A 142 -24.02 23.38 -27.39
CA MET A 142 -22.59 23.58 -27.17
C MET A 142 -22.29 24.15 -25.77
N GLN A 143 -23.08 25.12 -25.32
CA GLN A 143 -22.94 25.71 -23.99
C GLN A 143 -23.17 24.67 -22.89
N LYS A 144 -24.24 23.88 -22.99
CA LYS A 144 -24.53 22.80 -22.03
C LYS A 144 -23.42 21.77 -21.98
N LEU A 145 -22.94 21.31 -23.12
CA LEU A 145 -21.88 20.32 -23.20
C LEU A 145 -20.55 20.86 -22.62
N MET A 146 -20.21 22.12 -22.90
CA MET A 146 -19.05 22.77 -22.29
C MET A 146 -19.21 22.93 -20.77
N TYR A 147 -20.39 23.36 -20.30
CA TYR A 147 -20.69 23.44 -18.87
C TYR A 147 -20.51 22.08 -18.18
N GLU A 148 -21.09 21.00 -18.75
CA GLU A 148 -20.95 19.65 -18.20
C GLU A 148 -19.50 19.15 -18.16
N ILE A 149 -18.72 19.40 -19.22
CA ILE A 149 -17.30 19.02 -19.26
C ILE A 149 -16.50 19.79 -18.22
N LEU A 150 -16.68 21.11 -18.12
CA LEU A 150 -15.94 21.95 -17.18
C LEU A 150 -16.33 21.63 -15.72
N SER A 151 -17.62 21.38 -15.43
CA SER A 151 -18.08 20.90 -14.12
C SER A 151 -17.41 19.59 -13.75
N LYS A 152 -17.42 18.60 -14.65
CA LYS A 152 -16.77 17.29 -14.41
C LYS A 152 -15.27 17.43 -14.20
N LEU A 153 -14.60 18.28 -14.98
CA LEU A 153 -13.16 18.54 -14.82
C LEU A 153 -12.86 19.14 -13.44
N LYS A 154 -13.63 20.14 -12.99
CA LYS A 154 -13.46 20.76 -11.67
C LYS A 154 -13.64 19.74 -10.54
N THR A 155 -14.67 18.89 -10.62
CA THR A 155 -14.87 17.80 -9.66
C THR A 155 -13.72 16.79 -9.67
N ASN A 156 -13.26 16.37 -10.86
CA ASN A 156 -12.14 15.42 -10.99
C ASN A 156 -10.83 15.98 -10.40
N ILE A 157 -10.56 17.27 -10.58
CA ILE A 157 -9.37 17.91 -10.01
C ILE A 157 -9.46 17.97 -8.49
N SER A 158 -10.63 18.29 -7.93
CA SER A 158 -10.85 18.24 -6.49
C SER A 158 -10.64 16.82 -5.93
N LEU A 159 -11.06 15.79 -6.67
CA LEU A 159 -10.82 14.40 -6.32
C LEU A 159 -9.32 14.06 -6.36
N ILE A 160 -8.61 14.48 -7.41
CA ILE A 160 -7.16 14.29 -7.55
C ILE A 160 -6.41 14.94 -6.37
N ASN A 161 -6.76 16.16 -5.99
CA ASN A 161 -6.18 16.83 -4.83
C ASN A 161 -6.40 16.04 -3.54
N ALA A 162 -7.64 15.62 -3.27
CA ALA A 162 -7.96 14.83 -2.08
C ALA A 162 -7.22 13.48 -2.05
N SER A 163 -7.17 12.76 -3.17
CA SER A 163 -6.42 11.50 -3.27
C SER A 163 -4.90 11.72 -3.13
N SER A 164 -4.37 12.84 -3.59
CA SER A 164 -2.95 13.15 -3.47
C SER A 164 -2.56 13.50 -2.03
N GLU A 165 -3.43 14.18 -1.28
CA GLU A 165 -3.25 14.39 0.17
C GLU A 165 -3.24 13.05 0.94
N GLU A 166 -4.15 12.14 0.61
CA GLU A 166 -4.17 10.79 1.20
C GLU A 166 -2.89 10.00 0.87
N ILE A 167 -2.43 10.06 -0.40
CA ILE A 167 -1.16 9.47 -0.83
C ILE A 167 0.01 10.06 -0.02
N SER A 168 0.06 11.38 0.15
CA SER A 168 1.11 12.04 0.94
C SER A 168 1.12 11.55 2.38
N GLY A 169 -0.04 11.43 3.02
CA GLY A 169 -0.16 10.87 4.37
C GLY A 169 0.31 9.41 4.44
N GLY A 170 -0.02 8.60 3.43
CA GLY A 170 0.45 7.22 3.33
C GLY A 170 1.96 7.10 3.14
N ILE A 171 2.58 8.02 2.40
CA ILE A 171 4.03 8.08 2.21
C ILE A 171 4.75 8.47 3.51
N ASP A 172 4.19 9.42 4.27
CA ASP A 172 4.72 9.79 5.59
C ASP A 172 4.67 8.60 6.57
N ASP A 173 3.57 7.84 6.57
CA ASP A 173 3.48 6.59 7.36
C ASP A 173 4.53 5.56 6.91
N LEU A 174 4.68 5.35 5.60
CA LEU A 174 5.69 4.44 5.06
C LEU A 174 7.11 4.85 5.48
N SER A 175 7.42 6.14 5.43
CA SER A 175 8.71 6.69 5.87
C SER A 175 8.96 6.44 7.35
N ASN A 176 7.97 6.74 8.21
CA ASN A 176 8.06 6.50 9.66
C ASN A 176 8.24 5.01 9.99
N ARG A 177 7.51 4.13 9.30
CA ARG A 177 7.61 2.68 9.46
C ARG A 177 8.96 2.16 8.98
N SER A 178 9.47 2.65 7.86
CA SER A 178 10.78 2.28 7.34
C SER A 178 11.90 2.70 8.30
N SER A 179 11.82 3.91 8.86
CA SER A 179 12.78 4.37 9.88
C SER A 179 12.71 3.53 11.17
N SER A 180 11.51 3.18 11.63
CA SER A 180 11.34 2.32 12.81
C SER A 180 11.85 0.90 12.56
N GLN A 181 11.61 0.37 11.36
CA GLN A 181 12.08 -0.93 10.92
C GLN A 181 13.61 -0.96 10.83
N ALA A 182 14.25 0.09 10.33
CA ALA A 182 15.71 0.19 10.29
C ALA A 182 16.31 0.08 11.70
N ALA A 183 15.76 0.82 12.67
CA ALA A 183 16.21 0.73 14.07
C ALA A 183 16.02 -0.69 14.65
N ALA A 184 14.90 -1.34 14.35
CA ALA A 184 14.65 -2.72 14.79
C ALA A 184 15.62 -3.72 14.15
N VAL A 185 15.98 -3.54 12.88
CA VAL A 185 16.97 -4.37 12.18
C VAL A 185 18.37 -4.18 12.78
N GLU A 186 18.76 -2.96 13.14
CA GLU A 186 20.03 -2.71 13.84
C GLU A 186 20.08 -3.40 15.22
N GLU A 187 19.03 -3.26 16.03
CA GLU A 187 18.95 -3.91 17.34
C GLU A 187 18.98 -5.44 17.24
N MET A 188 18.24 -5.99 16.27
CA MET A 188 18.21 -7.42 15.98
C MET A 188 19.59 -7.92 15.50
N THR A 189 20.31 -7.13 14.69
CA THR A 189 21.67 -7.47 14.24
C THR A 189 22.62 -7.57 15.43
N SER A 190 22.58 -6.60 16.35
CA SER A 190 23.34 -6.64 17.61
C SER A 190 22.97 -7.85 18.49
N SER A 191 21.67 -8.19 18.55
CA SER A 191 21.19 -9.36 19.28
C SER A 191 21.68 -10.68 18.67
N ILE A 192 21.79 -10.74 17.34
CA ILE A 192 22.35 -11.88 16.61
C ILE A 192 23.84 -12.06 16.89
N GLU A 193 24.63 -10.97 16.95
CA GLU A 193 26.05 -11.05 17.31
C GLU A 193 26.25 -11.58 18.74
N ASN A 194 25.40 -11.14 19.67
CA ASN A 194 25.40 -11.63 21.05
C ASN A 194 25.00 -13.11 21.10
N LEU A 195 23.99 -13.54 20.33
CA LEU A 195 23.59 -14.95 20.22
C LEU A 195 24.73 -15.81 19.64
N PHE A 196 25.39 -15.35 18.58
CA PHE A 196 26.53 -16.04 17.99
C PHE A 196 27.64 -16.26 19.03
N THR A 197 27.94 -15.23 19.81
CA THR A 197 28.93 -15.31 20.91
C THR A 197 28.49 -16.30 21.99
N ALA A 198 27.21 -16.29 22.37
CA ALA A 198 26.67 -17.20 23.38
C ALA A 198 26.74 -18.67 22.91
N ILE A 199 26.36 -18.96 21.67
CA ILE A 199 26.41 -20.31 21.08
C ILE A 199 27.85 -20.80 20.98
N SER A 200 28.78 -19.95 20.51
CA SER A 200 30.21 -20.26 20.44
C SER A 200 30.78 -20.61 21.84
N ASN A 201 30.41 -19.84 22.86
CA ASN A 201 30.81 -20.12 24.25
C ASN A 201 30.20 -21.42 24.78
N THR A 202 28.94 -21.73 24.45
CA THR A 202 28.28 -23.00 24.81
C THR A 202 28.99 -24.19 24.16
N SER A 203 29.32 -24.09 22.87
CA SER A 203 30.08 -25.12 22.14
C SER A 203 31.45 -25.37 22.79
N LYS A 204 32.21 -24.30 23.04
CA LYS A 204 33.51 -24.39 23.72
C LYS A 204 33.39 -24.99 25.13
N SER A 205 32.45 -24.51 25.94
CA SER A 205 32.25 -24.99 27.31
C SER A 205 31.86 -26.47 27.34
N SER A 206 31.04 -26.90 26.38
CA SER A 206 30.63 -28.30 26.25
C SER A 206 31.81 -29.19 25.88
N PHE A 207 32.68 -28.72 24.98
CA PHE A 207 33.91 -29.42 24.64
C PHE A 207 34.90 -29.52 25.82
N GLU A 208 35.09 -28.43 26.57
CA GLU A 208 35.92 -28.43 27.78
C GLU A 208 35.37 -29.37 28.86
N ALA A 209 34.06 -29.33 29.10
CA ALA A 209 33.39 -30.24 30.03
C ALA A 209 33.51 -31.70 29.57
N LYS A 210 33.42 -31.99 28.27
CA LYS A 210 33.58 -33.34 27.72
C LYS A 210 34.97 -33.89 28.04
N ASN A 211 36.01 -33.07 27.84
CA ASN A 211 37.38 -33.43 28.18
C ASN A 211 37.55 -33.65 29.69
N MET A 212 36.86 -32.87 30.52
CA MET A 212 36.85 -33.09 31.97
C MET A 212 36.21 -34.43 32.34
N SER A 213 35.05 -34.77 31.78
CA SER A 213 34.40 -36.07 31.99
C SER A 213 35.28 -37.25 31.55
N SER A 214 36.03 -37.08 30.46
CA SER A 214 37.01 -38.09 30.03
C SER A 214 38.12 -38.31 31.06
N LYS A 215 38.65 -37.23 31.66
CA LYS A 215 39.67 -37.32 32.73
C LYS A 215 39.12 -37.94 34.01
N VAL A 216 37.87 -37.64 34.36
CA VAL A 216 37.18 -38.28 35.49
C VAL A 216 37.05 -39.77 35.25
N THR A 217 36.63 -40.18 34.04
CA THR A 217 36.52 -41.59 33.66
C THR A 217 37.87 -42.31 33.78
N GLU A 218 38.95 -41.71 33.27
CA GLU A 218 40.32 -42.24 33.39
C GLU A 218 40.77 -42.37 34.86
N SER A 219 40.53 -41.32 35.67
CA SER A 219 40.89 -41.34 37.09
C SER A 219 40.09 -42.37 37.89
N THR A 220 38.81 -42.54 37.56
CA THR A 220 37.95 -43.56 38.17
C THR A 220 38.41 -44.97 37.79
N GLN A 221 38.83 -45.20 36.54
CA GLN A 221 39.39 -46.48 36.11
C GLN A 221 40.65 -46.82 36.92
N HIS A 222 41.56 -45.87 37.11
CA HIS A 222 42.72 -46.06 37.98
C HIS A 222 42.33 -46.38 39.44
N GLY A 223 41.26 -45.75 39.94
CA GLY A 223 40.70 -46.05 41.26
C GLY A 223 40.16 -47.48 41.34
N VAL A 224 39.45 -47.94 40.30
CA VAL A 224 38.94 -49.32 40.19
C VAL A 224 40.09 -50.32 40.24
N ASP A 225 41.15 -50.08 39.47
CA ASP A 225 42.33 -50.95 39.44
C ASP A 225 43.01 -51.04 40.81
N ALA A 226 43.18 -49.91 41.51
CA ALA A 226 43.77 -49.87 42.85
C ALA A 226 42.90 -50.60 43.90
N VAL A 227 41.57 -50.47 43.83
CA VAL A 227 40.64 -51.17 44.73
C VAL A 227 40.66 -52.68 44.48
N ASN A 228 40.77 -53.10 43.20
CA ASN A 228 40.95 -54.51 42.85
C ASN A 228 42.27 -55.08 43.40
N GLU A 229 43.37 -54.32 43.34
CA GLU A 229 44.64 -54.71 43.94
C GLU A 229 44.53 -54.86 45.47
N ILE A 230 43.84 -53.93 46.14
CA ILE A 230 43.58 -54.02 47.59
C ILE A 230 42.76 -55.28 47.91
N SER A 231 41.72 -55.59 47.13
CA SER A 231 40.92 -56.81 47.30
C SER A 231 41.79 -58.06 47.19
N HIS A 232 42.69 -58.09 46.20
CA HIS A 232 43.65 -59.19 46.03
C HIS A 232 44.57 -59.36 47.24
N ASN A 233 45.17 -58.27 47.72
CA ASN A 233 46.03 -58.29 48.91
C ASN A 233 45.26 -58.73 50.17
N MET A 234 43.99 -58.33 50.33
CA MET A 234 43.15 -58.80 51.44
C MET A 234 42.89 -60.31 51.38
N MET A 235 42.69 -60.88 50.18
CA MET A 235 42.54 -62.32 50.00
C MET A 235 43.83 -63.07 50.39
N GLU A 236 45.00 -62.60 49.96
CA GLU A 236 46.29 -63.21 50.33
C GLU A 236 46.57 -63.15 51.84
N ILE A 237 46.25 -62.02 52.49
CA ILE A 237 46.40 -61.89 53.95
C ILE A 237 45.42 -62.82 54.68
N SER A 238 44.18 -62.97 54.17
CA SER A 238 43.18 -63.89 54.74
C SER A 238 43.65 -65.35 54.66
N GLU A 239 44.21 -65.76 53.51
CA GLU A 239 44.78 -67.10 53.32
C GLU A 239 45.98 -67.34 54.25
N SER A 240 46.93 -66.40 54.28
CA SER A 240 48.10 -66.46 55.18
C SER A 240 47.68 -66.54 56.65
N SER A 241 46.65 -65.79 57.06
CA SER A 241 46.13 -65.81 58.44
C SER A 241 45.51 -67.16 58.79
N LYS A 242 44.80 -67.81 57.86
CA LYS A 242 44.25 -69.17 58.04
C LYS A 242 45.37 -70.19 58.19
N GLU A 243 46.44 -70.08 57.41
CA GLU A 243 47.61 -70.96 57.53
C GLU A 243 48.27 -70.83 58.90
N ILE A 244 48.49 -69.60 59.39
CA ILE A 244 49.04 -69.38 60.74
C ILE A 244 48.09 -69.94 61.81
N SER A 245 46.77 -69.79 61.67
CA SER A 245 45.78 -70.39 62.59
C SER A 245 45.94 -71.91 62.70
N ASN A 246 46.17 -72.58 61.57
CA ASN A 246 46.40 -74.02 61.54
C ASN A 246 47.71 -74.40 62.25
N ILE A 247 48.77 -73.60 62.05
CA ILE A 247 50.06 -73.80 62.73
C ILE A 247 49.91 -73.60 64.25
N THR A 248 49.20 -72.57 64.72
CA THR A 248 48.99 -72.38 66.17
C THR A 248 48.17 -73.49 66.80
N LYS A 249 47.15 -74.01 66.11
CA LYS A 249 46.38 -75.18 66.57
C LYS A 249 47.28 -76.42 66.70
N LEU A 250 48.21 -76.62 65.76
CA LEU A 250 49.22 -77.68 65.85
C LEU A 250 50.14 -77.47 67.06
N ILE A 251 50.61 -76.25 67.32
CA ILE A 251 51.44 -75.92 68.49
C ILE A 251 50.68 -76.19 69.79
N GLN A 252 49.40 -75.83 69.89
CA GLN A 252 48.55 -76.17 71.05
C GLN A 252 48.46 -77.69 71.25
N SER A 253 48.29 -78.44 70.17
CA SER A 253 48.28 -79.91 70.21
C SER A 253 49.60 -80.48 70.74
N ILE A 254 50.73 -79.98 70.25
CA ILE A 254 52.08 -80.38 70.72
C ILE A 254 52.27 -80.01 72.20
N ALA A 255 51.87 -78.81 72.60
CA ALA A 255 51.96 -78.36 73.99
C ALA A 255 51.09 -79.22 74.93
N PHE A 256 49.87 -79.58 74.50
CA PHE A 256 49.02 -80.50 75.23
C PHE A 256 49.66 -81.89 75.36
N GLN A 257 50.18 -82.46 74.27
CA GLN A 257 50.89 -83.74 74.29
C GLN A 257 52.10 -83.69 75.23
N THR A 258 52.87 -82.61 75.21
CA THR A 258 54.05 -82.40 76.07
C THR A 258 53.65 -82.30 77.54
N ASN A 259 52.55 -81.61 77.85
CA ASN A 259 52.00 -81.53 79.20
C ASN A 259 51.57 -82.92 79.73
N ILE A 260 50.98 -83.77 78.88
CA ILE A 260 50.64 -85.16 79.25
C ILE A 260 51.90 -86.02 79.45
N LEU A 261 52.89 -85.90 78.57
CA LEU A 261 54.20 -86.57 78.70
C LEU A 261 54.91 -86.18 79.99
N ALA A 262 54.93 -84.89 80.33
CA ALA A 262 55.54 -84.35 81.54
C ALA A 262 54.80 -84.81 82.80
N LEU A 263 53.46 -84.86 82.77
CA LEU A 263 52.67 -85.44 83.85
C LEU A 263 53.01 -86.93 84.06
N ASN A 264 53.09 -87.72 82.98
CA ASN A 264 53.48 -89.13 83.07
C ASN A 264 54.89 -89.30 83.65
N ALA A 265 55.84 -88.46 83.23
CA ALA A 265 57.20 -88.47 83.77
C ALA A 265 57.25 -88.07 85.26
N ALA A 266 56.45 -87.07 85.69
CA ALA A 266 56.35 -86.68 87.09
C ALA A 266 55.78 -87.80 87.97
N VAL A 267 54.79 -88.55 87.46
CA VAL A 267 54.23 -89.72 88.14
C VAL A 267 55.28 -90.83 88.29
N GLU A 268 56.01 -91.15 87.23
CA GLU A 268 57.04 -92.21 87.28
C GLU A 268 58.25 -91.79 88.15
N ALA A 269 58.61 -90.51 88.16
CA ALA A 269 59.61 -89.96 89.06
C ALA A 269 59.18 -90.04 90.53
N ALA A 270 57.90 -89.78 90.85
CA ALA A 270 57.36 -89.99 92.19
C ALA A 270 57.38 -91.47 92.60
N ARG A 271 57.16 -92.37 91.65
CA ARG A 271 57.21 -93.83 91.85
C ARG A 271 58.63 -94.35 92.17
N ALA A 272 59.67 -93.70 91.63
CA ALA A 272 61.07 -94.01 91.91
C ALA A 272 61.59 -93.47 93.27
N GLY A 273 60.77 -92.76 94.04
CA GLY A 273 61.11 -92.29 95.39
C GLY A 273 62.26 -91.27 95.42
N GLU A 274 63.21 -91.45 96.35
CA GLU A 274 64.36 -90.53 96.52
C GLU A 274 65.22 -90.40 95.26
N GLN A 275 65.38 -91.47 94.48
CA GLN A 275 66.19 -91.49 93.25
C GLN A 275 65.55 -90.70 92.10
N GLY A 276 64.23 -90.47 92.16
CA GLY A 276 63.46 -89.75 91.13
C GLY A 276 63.30 -88.25 91.39
N ARG A 277 63.77 -87.72 92.54
CA ARG A 277 63.56 -86.31 92.93
C ARG A 277 64.02 -85.30 91.88
N GLY A 278 65.21 -85.51 91.29
CA GLY A 278 65.73 -84.63 90.23
C GLY A 278 64.86 -84.67 88.96
N PHE A 279 64.39 -85.86 88.58
CA PHE A 279 63.50 -86.03 87.41
C PHE A 279 62.11 -85.43 87.66
N ALA A 280 61.59 -85.49 88.88
CA ALA A 280 60.30 -84.90 89.23
C ALA A 280 60.30 -83.37 89.07
N VAL A 281 61.41 -82.70 89.45
CA VAL A 281 61.57 -81.24 89.26
C VAL A 281 61.60 -80.89 87.77
N VAL A 282 62.41 -81.61 86.98
CA VAL A 282 62.48 -81.38 85.52
C VAL A 282 61.12 -81.64 84.85
N ALA A 283 60.40 -82.69 85.25
CA ALA A 283 59.07 -82.99 84.73
C ALA A 283 58.05 -81.89 85.08
N SER A 284 58.11 -81.34 86.30
CA SER A 284 57.27 -80.19 86.69
C SER A 284 57.58 -78.93 85.87
N GLU A 285 58.87 -78.67 85.60
CA GLU A 285 59.30 -77.51 84.81
C GLU A 285 58.86 -77.64 83.33
N ILE A 286 59.03 -78.83 82.73
CA ILE A 286 58.53 -79.13 81.37
C ILE A 286 57.02 -78.96 81.33
N ARG A 287 56.30 -79.39 82.37
CA ARG A 287 54.86 -79.25 82.44
C ARG A 287 54.42 -77.78 82.50
N ALA A 288 55.05 -76.98 83.34
CA ALA A 288 54.79 -75.54 83.43
C ALA A 288 55.08 -74.83 82.10
N LEU A 289 56.20 -75.18 81.44
CA LEU A 289 56.54 -74.68 80.11
C LEU A 289 55.48 -75.06 79.06
N ALA A 290 55.01 -76.31 79.06
CA ALA A 290 53.98 -76.77 78.14
C ALA A 290 52.63 -76.04 78.35
N GLN A 291 52.24 -75.75 79.60
CA GLN A 291 51.07 -74.93 79.89
C GLN A 291 51.23 -73.49 79.38
N ASN A 292 52.39 -72.87 79.61
CA ASN A 292 52.69 -71.52 79.10
C ASN A 292 52.66 -71.46 77.57
N VAL A 293 53.21 -72.46 76.87
CA VAL A 293 53.16 -72.53 75.40
C VAL A 293 51.71 -72.66 74.90
N ASN A 294 50.89 -73.47 75.58
CA ASN A 294 49.48 -73.64 75.20
C ASN A 294 48.67 -72.34 75.37
N GLU A 295 48.89 -71.62 76.47
CA GLU A 295 48.27 -70.31 76.70
C GLU A 295 48.71 -69.28 75.65
N ALA A 296 50.02 -69.19 75.39
CA ALA A 296 50.57 -68.30 74.37
C ALA A 296 50.00 -68.59 72.97
N ALA A 297 49.95 -69.87 72.57
CA ALA A 297 49.38 -70.27 71.29
C ALA A 297 47.86 -70.01 71.21
N GLY A 298 47.13 -70.11 72.33
CA GLY A 298 45.73 -69.70 72.42
C GLY A 298 45.54 -68.19 72.23
N ASN A 299 46.40 -67.38 72.83
CA ASN A 299 46.39 -65.93 72.63
C ASN A 299 46.67 -65.55 71.17
N ILE A 300 47.64 -66.19 70.51
CA ILE A 300 47.92 -65.98 69.08
C ILE A 300 46.70 -66.37 68.23
N THR A 301 46.07 -67.51 68.51
CA THR A 301 44.87 -67.98 67.78
C THR A 301 43.73 -66.95 67.86
N ASN A 302 43.46 -66.40 69.05
CA ASN A 302 42.44 -65.36 69.23
C ASN A 302 42.78 -64.07 68.46
N ILE A 303 44.06 -63.66 68.42
CA ILE A 303 44.49 -62.51 67.61
C ILE A 303 44.23 -62.78 66.13
N ILE A 304 44.54 -63.98 65.64
CA ILE A 304 44.33 -64.37 64.24
C ILE A 304 42.85 -64.37 63.88
N GLU A 305 41.98 -64.94 64.72
CA GLU A 305 40.53 -64.92 64.51
C GLU A 305 39.98 -63.49 64.41
N LYS A 306 40.46 -62.58 65.28
CA LYS A 306 40.12 -61.16 65.20
C LYS A 306 40.65 -60.49 63.93
N THR A 307 41.84 -60.85 63.47
CA THR A 307 42.42 -60.34 62.23
C THR A 307 41.61 -60.79 61.02
N VAL A 308 41.24 -62.07 60.93
CA VAL A 308 40.39 -62.60 59.85
C VAL A 308 39.04 -61.89 59.81
N ALA A 309 38.38 -61.73 60.96
CA ALA A 309 37.12 -61.00 61.04
C ALA A 309 37.24 -59.53 60.56
N LYS A 310 38.36 -58.85 60.86
CA LYS A 310 38.62 -57.50 60.35
C LYS A 310 38.86 -57.46 58.84
N ILE A 311 39.51 -58.49 58.29
CA ILE A 311 39.73 -58.60 56.84
C ILE A 311 38.40 -58.81 56.10
N GLU A 312 37.49 -59.62 56.65
CA GLU A 312 36.15 -59.81 56.07
C GLU A 312 35.35 -58.48 56.00
N ILE A 313 35.38 -57.68 57.06
CA ILE A 313 34.77 -56.34 57.07
C ILE A 313 35.46 -55.41 56.05
N GLY A 314 36.79 -55.54 55.92
CA GLY A 314 37.58 -54.81 54.92
C GLY A 314 37.17 -55.17 53.48
N ASP A 315 36.97 -56.45 53.20
CA ASP A 315 36.54 -56.94 51.89
C ASP A 315 35.15 -56.43 51.50
N GLU A 316 34.20 -56.40 52.45
CA GLU A 316 32.88 -55.77 52.22
C GLU A 316 33.00 -54.28 51.89
N SER A 317 33.88 -53.56 52.60
CA SER A 317 34.12 -52.13 52.36
C SER A 317 34.72 -51.89 50.97
N VAL A 318 35.68 -52.73 50.58
CA VAL A 318 36.32 -52.70 49.25
C VAL A 318 35.31 -52.97 48.13
N LYS A 319 34.44 -53.98 48.29
CA LYS A 319 33.36 -54.27 47.33
C LYS A 319 32.38 -53.10 47.18
N SER A 320 32.02 -52.47 48.30
CA SER A 320 31.16 -51.27 48.29
C SER A 320 31.83 -50.10 47.57
N SER A 321 33.12 -49.83 47.86
CA SER A 321 33.89 -48.80 47.14
C SER A 321 34.01 -49.08 45.65
N LEU A 322 34.22 -50.34 45.25
CA LEU A 322 34.26 -50.75 43.85
C LEU A 322 32.93 -50.46 43.13
N ALA A 323 31.80 -50.79 43.75
CA ALA A 323 30.48 -50.52 43.19
C ALA A 323 30.24 -49.01 42.97
N ILE A 324 30.63 -48.17 43.92
CA ILE A 324 30.52 -46.70 43.82
C ILE A 324 31.39 -46.16 42.67
N LEU A 325 32.62 -46.64 42.54
CA LEU A 325 33.51 -46.21 41.45
C LEU A 325 32.94 -46.57 40.08
N LEU A 326 32.40 -47.77 39.90
CA LEU A 326 31.75 -48.18 38.65
C LEU A 326 30.50 -47.32 38.32
N GLU A 327 29.75 -46.90 39.34
CA GLU A 327 28.61 -45.99 39.17
C GLU A 327 29.06 -44.58 38.75
N ILE A 328 30.16 -44.07 39.33
CA ILE A 328 30.78 -42.80 38.94
C ILE A 328 31.27 -42.86 37.48
N GLU A 329 31.93 -43.95 37.09
CA GLU A 329 32.41 -44.15 35.71
C GLU A 329 31.24 -44.09 34.71
N LYS A 330 30.17 -44.83 34.99
CA LYS A 330 28.95 -44.83 34.18
C LYS A 330 28.36 -43.43 34.07
N SER A 331 28.22 -42.71 35.18
CA SER A 331 27.66 -41.36 35.22
C SER A 331 28.53 -40.36 34.44
N ALA A 332 29.86 -40.45 34.57
CA ALA A 332 30.78 -39.60 33.83
C ALA A 332 30.69 -39.83 32.32
N LYS A 333 30.49 -41.08 31.89
CA LYS A 333 30.27 -41.44 30.49
C LYS A 333 28.96 -40.89 29.94
N GLU A 334 27.85 -41.04 30.68
CA GLU A 334 26.56 -40.45 30.32
C GLU A 334 26.63 -38.92 30.18
N VAL A 335 27.34 -38.24 31.08
CA VAL A 335 27.60 -36.79 30.97
C VAL A 335 28.41 -36.47 29.72
N SER A 336 29.42 -37.28 29.38
CA SER A 336 30.22 -37.10 28.16
C SER A 336 29.35 -37.18 26.91
N ASP A 337 28.44 -38.15 26.84
CA ASP A 337 27.52 -38.33 25.71
C ASP A 337 26.54 -37.14 25.57
N ILE A 338 26.01 -36.63 26.70
CA ILE A 338 25.16 -35.42 26.70
C ILE A 338 25.93 -34.22 26.15
N LEU A 339 27.19 -34.05 26.54
CA LEU A 339 28.02 -32.92 26.09
C LEU A 339 28.36 -33.00 24.61
N VAL A 340 28.46 -34.19 24.03
CA VAL A 340 28.56 -34.37 22.57
C VAL A 340 27.30 -33.87 21.88
N ASN A 341 26.12 -34.27 22.37
CA ASN A 341 24.85 -33.80 21.80
C ASN A 341 24.68 -32.28 21.91
N ILE A 342 25.10 -31.66 23.03
CA ILE A 342 25.06 -30.19 23.18
C ILE A 342 26.01 -29.52 22.20
N TYR A 343 27.21 -30.07 21.99
CA TYR A 343 28.17 -29.54 21.01
C TYR A 343 27.62 -29.59 19.58
N GLU A 344 27.00 -30.71 19.20
CA GLU A 344 26.34 -30.87 17.89
C GLU A 344 25.17 -29.90 17.72
N ALA A 345 24.29 -29.79 18.72
CA ALA A 345 23.17 -28.85 18.70
C ALA A 345 23.66 -27.39 18.60
N ALA A 346 24.72 -27.02 19.33
CA ALA A 346 25.31 -25.69 19.23
C ALA A 346 25.88 -25.40 17.82
N SER A 347 26.43 -26.42 17.13
CA SER A 347 26.89 -26.26 15.75
C SER A 347 25.72 -26.03 14.79
N GLU A 348 24.59 -26.72 14.96
CA GLU A 348 23.38 -26.51 14.15
C GLU A 348 22.73 -25.14 14.41
N GLU A 349 22.74 -24.68 15.67
CA GLU A 349 22.29 -23.35 16.04
C GLU A 349 23.18 -22.26 15.42
N GLU A 350 24.50 -22.45 15.36
CA GLU A 350 25.42 -21.51 14.71
C GLU A 350 25.06 -21.33 13.21
N ASP A 351 24.80 -22.42 12.51
CA ASP A 351 24.38 -22.38 11.10
C ASP A 351 23.00 -21.72 10.93
N SER A 352 22.07 -21.98 11.84
CA SER A 352 20.75 -21.34 11.85
C SER A 352 20.86 -19.84 12.07
N VAL A 353 21.70 -19.39 13.01
CA VAL A 353 21.98 -17.97 13.26
C VAL A 353 22.63 -17.30 12.05
N ARG A 354 23.52 -18.01 11.33
CA ARG A 354 24.10 -17.52 10.08
C ARG A 354 23.03 -17.26 9.01
N GLN A 355 22.03 -18.14 8.88
CA GLN A 355 20.91 -17.93 7.97
C GLN A 355 20.04 -16.74 8.37
N ILE A 356 19.77 -16.58 9.68
CA ILE A 356 19.04 -15.41 10.19
C ILE A 356 19.80 -14.12 9.86
N ASN A 357 21.13 -14.12 10.01
CA ASN A 357 21.95 -12.95 9.66
C ASN A 357 21.83 -12.57 8.17
N VAL A 358 21.83 -13.56 7.26
CA VAL A 358 21.58 -13.31 5.83
C VAL A 358 20.20 -12.69 5.61
N ALA A 359 19.15 -13.25 6.23
CA ALA A 359 17.80 -12.70 6.12
C ALA A 359 17.68 -11.28 6.68
N MET A 360 18.44 -10.94 7.73
CA MET A 360 18.48 -9.57 8.25
C MET A 360 19.14 -8.58 7.30
N ASN A 361 20.17 -9.00 6.58
CA ASN A 361 20.77 -8.16 5.54
C ASN A 361 19.79 -7.88 4.39
N GLU A 362 19.01 -8.88 3.97
CA GLU A 362 17.95 -8.71 2.97
C GLU A 362 16.82 -7.79 3.48
N LEU A 363 16.41 -7.93 4.74
CA LEU A 363 15.45 -7.01 5.37
C LEU A 363 15.97 -5.57 5.44
N ASN A 364 17.27 -5.38 5.70
CA ASN A 364 17.89 -4.06 5.68
C ASN A 364 17.85 -3.44 4.27
N GLU A 365 18.15 -4.23 3.23
CA GLU A 365 18.08 -3.80 1.84
C GLU A 365 16.66 -3.37 1.45
N ILE A 366 15.64 -4.17 1.77
CA ILE A 366 14.23 -3.84 1.55
C ILE A 366 13.84 -2.57 2.32
N THR A 367 14.35 -2.38 3.54
CA THR A 367 14.06 -1.19 4.36
C THR A 367 14.64 0.08 3.74
N GLN A 368 15.85 -0.02 3.17
CA GLN A 368 16.46 1.08 2.41
C GLN A 368 15.70 1.37 1.12
N GLU A 369 15.33 0.33 0.37
CA GLU A 369 14.51 0.48 -0.85
C GLU A 369 13.16 1.15 -0.56
N ASN A 370 12.49 0.76 0.53
CA ASN A 370 11.24 1.40 0.96
C ASN A 370 11.42 2.88 1.29
N SER A 371 12.55 3.24 1.92
CA SER A 371 12.88 4.64 2.23
C SER A 371 13.13 5.45 0.95
N GLU A 372 13.85 4.87 -0.02
CA GLU A 372 14.01 5.49 -1.34
C GLU A 372 12.69 5.64 -2.09
N LEU A 373 11.85 4.60 -2.04
CA LEU A 373 10.54 4.57 -2.69
C LEU A 373 9.61 5.62 -2.08
N ALA A 374 9.60 5.76 -0.75
CA ALA A 374 8.86 6.79 -0.04
C ALA A 374 9.32 8.18 -0.50
N ASN A 375 10.63 8.42 -0.57
CA ASN A 375 11.17 9.70 -1.03
C ASN A 375 10.79 10.01 -2.49
N LYS A 376 10.94 9.03 -3.40
CA LYS A 376 10.52 9.16 -4.81
C LYS A 376 9.01 9.43 -4.93
N SER A 377 8.20 8.73 -4.14
CA SER A 377 6.75 8.87 -4.14
C SER A 377 6.32 10.24 -3.59
N SER A 378 7.02 10.78 -2.59
CA SER A 378 6.77 12.12 -2.05
C SER A 378 6.97 13.19 -3.11
N ILE A 379 8.06 13.09 -3.89
CA ILE A 379 8.35 13.99 -5.01
C ILE A 379 7.24 13.92 -6.06
N LEU A 380 6.88 12.71 -6.50
CA LEU A 380 5.81 12.51 -7.49
C LEU A 380 4.44 12.99 -7.00
N GLY A 381 4.12 12.75 -5.73
CA GLY A 381 2.88 13.23 -5.11
C GLY A 381 2.79 14.76 -5.13
N LYS A 382 3.91 15.44 -4.83
CA LYS A 382 3.99 16.90 -4.92
C LYS A 382 3.80 17.41 -6.35
N GLU A 383 4.41 16.76 -7.35
CA GLU A 383 4.21 17.11 -8.76
C GLU A 383 2.76 16.98 -9.20
N ILE A 384 2.04 15.94 -8.71
CA ILE A 384 0.61 15.76 -9.00
C ILE A 384 -0.22 16.89 -8.37
N VAL A 385 0.03 17.24 -7.10
CA VAL A 385 -0.66 18.34 -6.41
C VAL A 385 -0.41 19.67 -7.12
N ASP A 386 0.84 19.96 -7.48
CA ASP A 386 1.19 21.19 -8.21
C ASP A 386 0.50 21.23 -9.59
N GLY A 387 0.45 20.10 -10.32
CA GLY A 387 -0.26 19.98 -11.59
C GLY A 387 -1.77 20.18 -11.46
N ALA A 388 -2.39 19.59 -10.44
CA ALA A 388 -3.81 19.73 -10.16
C ALA A 388 -4.18 21.17 -9.73
N ASN A 389 -3.34 21.83 -8.93
CA ASN A 389 -3.52 23.23 -8.54
C ASN A 389 -3.38 24.18 -9.73
N ASN A 390 -2.41 23.95 -10.63
CA ASN A 390 -2.28 24.70 -11.87
C ASN A 390 -3.52 24.56 -12.74
N LEU A 391 -4.02 23.33 -12.94
CA LEU A 391 -5.24 23.09 -13.72
C LEU A 391 -6.48 23.70 -13.05
N SER A 392 -6.57 23.67 -11.72
CA SER A 392 -7.62 24.35 -10.97
C SER A 392 -7.59 25.86 -11.21
N SER A 393 -6.40 26.48 -11.19
CA SER A 393 -6.23 27.91 -11.47
C SER A 393 -6.61 28.29 -12.90
N GLU A 394 -6.25 27.46 -13.89
CA GLU A 394 -6.69 27.65 -15.28
C GLU A 394 -8.21 27.56 -15.42
N LEU A 395 -8.86 26.71 -14.61
CA LEU A 395 -10.30 26.56 -14.61
C LEU A 395 -11.06 27.66 -13.85
N GLU A 396 -10.42 28.42 -12.95
CA GLU A 396 -11.08 29.54 -12.24
C GLU A 396 -11.63 30.61 -13.18
N TYR A 397 -11.01 30.77 -14.36
CA TYR A 397 -11.51 31.66 -15.41
C TYR A 397 -12.93 31.27 -15.85
N PHE A 398 -13.23 29.97 -15.88
CA PHE A 398 -14.52 29.46 -16.28
C PHE A 398 -15.48 29.48 -15.10
N LYS A 399 -16.49 30.36 -15.20
CA LYS A 399 -17.55 30.48 -14.20
C LYS A 399 -18.55 29.37 -14.40
N VAL A 400 -18.26 28.27 -13.74
CA VAL A 400 -19.13 27.11 -13.63
C VAL A 400 -19.58 27.06 -12.18
N ASN A 401 -20.83 27.46 -11.93
CA ASN A 401 -21.42 27.24 -10.62
C ASN A 401 -21.46 25.72 -10.39
N THR A 402 -20.67 25.27 -9.42
CA THR A 402 -20.87 23.96 -8.79
C THR A 402 -22.04 24.12 -7.83
N ASP A 403 -23.24 24.26 -8.39
CA ASP A 403 -24.48 24.16 -7.64
C ASP A 403 -24.78 22.66 -7.50
N ASP A 404 -24.66 22.15 -6.28
CA ASP A 404 -25.51 21.04 -5.82
C ASP A 404 -26.96 21.54 -5.68
#